data_AF-A0A2M8WN00-F1
#
_entry.id   AF-A0A2M8WN00-F1
#
_cell.length_a   1.000
_cell.length_b   1.000
_cell.length_c   1.000
_cell.angle_alpha   90.00
_cell.angle_beta   90.00
_cell.angle_gamma   90.00
#
_symmetry.space_group_name_H-M   'P 1'
#
loop_
_entity.id
_entity.type
_entity.pdbx_description
1 polymer ?
#
loop_
_entity_poly.entity_id
_entity_poly.type
_entity_poly.pdbx_seq_one_letter_code
_entity_poly.pdbx_strand_id
1 'polypeptide(L)'
;MLSCLLVCPPVTADVLGSGPPLTHRSYSVDAALLSDCVSTAAIERDADFVMEAESACVGQGFTQCSEMRNDRVTMITCLSLERQYWEWRLDRMVEGLSGAYSPPEFVQGVQMTAPELQATVIVWRAYAETKCSYLTSQYGVGRSRGREGDIVEYACLNGETARFSLEIENRLKEHCRSGRRPVYGEICEDLS
;
A
#
# COMPACT_ATOMS: atom_id res chain seq x y z
N MET A 1 -19.29 -35.51 -28.05
CA MET A 1 -19.29 -34.09 -27.66
C MET A 1 -19.02 -34.03 -26.16
N LEU A 2 -17.76 -33.96 -25.76
CA LEU A 2 -17.37 -33.73 -24.37
C LEU A 2 -17.00 -32.25 -24.24
N SER A 3 -17.84 -31.49 -23.53
CA SER A 3 -17.52 -30.14 -23.10
C SER A 3 -16.57 -30.23 -21.91
N CYS A 4 -15.29 -29.89 -22.12
CA CYS A 4 -14.38 -29.57 -21.03
C CYS A 4 -14.83 -28.25 -20.39
N LEU A 5 -15.53 -28.35 -19.26
CA LEU A 5 -15.61 -27.26 -18.29
C LEU A 5 -14.24 -27.16 -17.61
N LEU A 6 -13.31 -26.45 -18.25
CA LEU A 6 -12.09 -25.97 -17.63
C LEU A 6 -12.51 -24.92 -16.60
N VAL A 7 -12.70 -25.36 -15.36
CA VAL A 7 -12.65 -24.50 -14.19
C VAL A 7 -11.19 -24.04 -14.10
N CYS A 8 -10.88 -22.88 -14.67
CA CYS A 8 -9.66 -22.20 -14.30
C CYS A 8 -9.75 -21.96 -12.79
N PRO A 9 -8.82 -22.48 -11.96
CA PRO A 9 -8.70 -21.94 -10.62
C PRO A 9 -8.47 -20.43 -10.77
N PRO A 10 -9.10 -19.57 -9.96
CA PRO A 10 -8.69 -18.17 -9.92
C PRO A 10 -7.24 -18.18 -9.46
N VAL A 11 -6.33 -18.01 -10.41
CA VAL A 11 -4.95 -17.67 -10.14
C VAL A 11 -5.01 -16.19 -9.77
N THR A 12 -5.46 -15.89 -8.55
CA THR A 12 -5.18 -14.61 -7.91
C THR A 12 -3.74 -14.71 -7.43
N ALA A 13 -2.80 -14.76 -8.37
CA ALA A 13 -1.41 -14.53 -8.04
C ALA A 13 -1.36 -13.09 -7.56
N ASP A 14 -1.08 -12.90 -6.28
CA ASP A 14 -0.82 -11.57 -5.74
C ASP A 14 0.30 -10.94 -6.57
N VAL A 15 -0.05 -9.92 -7.35
CA VAL A 15 0.79 -9.25 -8.38
C VAL A 15 2.09 -8.71 -7.77
N LEU A 16 2.04 -8.50 -6.46
CA LEU A 16 3.12 -7.96 -5.66
C LEU A 16 3.97 -9.08 -5.01
N GLY A 17 3.44 -10.30 -4.97
CA GLY A 17 3.94 -11.38 -4.14
C GLY A 17 3.78 -11.09 -2.65
N SER A 18 4.22 -12.02 -1.82
CA SER A 18 4.09 -11.97 -0.35
C SER A 18 4.83 -10.81 0.35
N GLY A 19 5.41 -9.86 -0.38
CA GLY A 19 6.28 -8.83 0.18
C GLY A 19 7.64 -9.34 0.68
N PRO A 20 8.56 -8.42 1.03
CA PRO A 20 9.83 -8.77 1.62
C PRO A 20 9.63 -9.27 3.06
N PRO A 21 10.60 -10.01 3.64
CA PRO A 21 10.56 -10.36 5.06
C PRO A 21 10.66 -9.10 5.92
N LEU A 22 9.67 -8.87 6.79
CA LEU A 22 9.60 -7.71 7.67
C LEU A 22 9.90 -8.12 9.11
N THR A 23 11.18 -8.07 9.47
CA THR A 23 11.64 -8.45 10.81
C THR A 23 12.54 -7.39 11.43
N HIS A 24 12.35 -7.11 12.72
CA HIS A 24 13.27 -6.32 13.51
C HIS A 24 13.47 -6.96 14.88
N ARG A 25 14.67 -7.50 15.13
CA ARG A 25 14.99 -8.26 16.36
C ARG A 25 14.06 -9.46 16.51
N SER A 26 13.23 -9.48 17.56
CA SER A 26 12.24 -10.52 17.87
C SER A 26 10.84 -10.19 17.36
N TYR A 27 10.67 -9.12 16.60
CA TYR A 27 9.39 -8.68 16.05
C TYR A 27 9.34 -9.00 14.56
N SER A 28 8.18 -9.46 14.10
CA SER A 28 7.92 -9.78 12.69
C SER A 28 6.50 -9.40 12.31
N VAL A 29 6.33 -8.93 11.08
CA VAL A 29 5.03 -8.76 10.43
C VAL A 29 4.96 -9.73 9.26
N ASP A 30 3.87 -10.47 9.13
CA ASP A 30 3.66 -11.36 8.00
C ASP A 30 3.15 -10.54 6.79
N ALA A 31 4.06 -10.25 5.87
CA ALA A 31 3.74 -9.52 4.65
C ALA A 31 2.81 -10.32 3.72
N ALA A 32 2.84 -11.66 3.75
CA ALA A 32 1.93 -12.49 2.96
C ALA A 32 0.49 -12.32 3.45
N LEU A 33 0.29 -12.32 4.77
CA LEU A 33 -1.02 -12.10 5.39
C LEU A 33 -1.60 -10.72 5.00
N LEU A 34 -0.77 -9.68 5.00
CA LEU A 34 -1.20 -8.34 4.59
C LEU A 34 -1.55 -8.26 3.10
N SER A 35 -0.75 -8.91 2.26
CA SER A 35 -1.00 -9.07 0.83
C SER A 35 -2.32 -9.78 0.54
N ASP A 36 -2.57 -10.90 1.24
CA ASP A 36 -3.81 -11.68 1.13
C ASP A 36 -5.02 -10.88 1.58
N CYS A 37 -4.89 -10.09 2.65
CA CYS A 37 -5.94 -9.20 3.12
C CYS A 37 -6.33 -8.17 2.04
N VAL A 38 -5.36 -7.47 1.45
CA VAL A 38 -5.63 -6.45 0.42
C VAL A 38 -6.24 -7.08 -0.83
N SER A 39 -5.74 -8.25 -1.22
CA SER A 39 -6.26 -9.01 -2.37
C SER A 39 -7.71 -9.45 -2.14
N THR A 40 -8.03 -9.91 -0.93
CA THR A 40 -9.41 -10.27 -0.56
C THR A 40 -10.33 -9.06 -0.61
N ALA A 41 -9.90 -7.92 -0.05
CA ALA A 41 -10.66 -6.68 -0.10
C ALA A 41 -10.91 -6.18 -1.54
N ALA A 42 -9.98 -6.45 -2.47
CA ALA A 42 -10.15 -6.12 -3.88
C ALA A 42 -11.20 -6.97 -4.60
N ILE A 43 -11.35 -8.25 -4.24
CA ILE A 43 -12.30 -9.17 -4.88
C ILE A 43 -13.74 -8.87 -4.46
N GLU A 44 -13.94 -8.49 -3.19
CA GLU A 44 -15.29 -8.42 -2.63
C GLU A 44 -16.07 -7.18 -3.07
N ARG A 45 -15.42 -6.02 -3.34
CA ARG A 45 -16.12 -4.73 -3.56
C ARG A 45 -15.36 -3.76 -4.48
N ASP A 46 -15.68 -3.80 -5.77
CA ASP A 46 -14.97 -3.02 -6.79
C ASP A 46 -15.17 -1.48 -6.73
N ALA A 47 -16.27 -0.99 -6.13
CA ALA A 47 -16.56 0.45 -6.07
C ALA A 47 -15.88 1.21 -4.92
N ASP A 48 -15.50 0.51 -3.85
CA ASP A 48 -15.00 1.10 -2.60
C ASP A 48 -13.67 0.47 -2.12
N PHE A 49 -12.90 -0.13 -3.05
CA PHE A 49 -11.68 -0.89 -2.76
C PHE A 49 -10.75 -0.19 -1.73
N VAL A 50 -10.47 1.10 -1.94
CA VAL A 50 -9.57 1.87 -1.05
C VAL A 50 -10.10 1.90 0.38
N MET A 51 -11.39 2.26 0.56
CA MET A 51 -11.97 2.36 1.90
C MET A 51 -12.06 1.00 2.59
N GLU A 52 -12.45 -0.04 1.86
CA GLU A 52 -12.59 -1.40 2.41
C GLU A 52 -11.23 -1.95 2.82
N ALA A 53 -10.24 -1.93 1.92
CA ALA A 53 -8.89 -2.40 2.19
C ALA A 53 -8.20 -1.60 3.30
N GLU A 54 -8.43 -0.27 3.34
CA GLU A 54 -7.93 0.56 4.44
C GLU A 54 -8.52 0.10 5.78
N SER A 55 -9.84 -0.09 5.84
CA SER A 55 -10.51 -0.46 7.10
C SER A 55 -10.20 -1.89 7.57
N ALA A 56 -9.98 -2.82 6.63
CA ALA A 56 -9.79 -4.23 6.92
C ALA A 56 -8.32 -4.60 7.18
N CYS A 57 -7.38 -3.99 6.46
CA CYS A 57 -5.99 -4.46 6.41
C CYS A 57 -5.02 -3.57 7.18
N VAL A 58 -5.30 -2.27 7.30
CA VAL A 58 -4.41 -1.35 8.03
C VAL A 58 -4.48 -1.65 9.53
N GLY A 59 -3.33 -1.87 10.13
CA GLY A 59 -3.19 -2.26 11.53
C GLY A 59 -3.13 -3.77 11.75
N GLN A 60 -3.41 -4.63 10.76
CA GLN A 60 -3.35 -6.09 10.97
C GLN A 60 -1.93 -6.57 11.29
N GLY A 61 -0.93 -6.03 10.59
CA GLY A 61 0.47 -6.37 10.84
C GLY A 61 0.89 -5.94 12.24
N PHE A 62 0.48 -4.74 12.65
CA PHE A 62 0.66 -4.25 14.01
C PHE A 62 -0.02 -5.16 15.05
N THR A 63 -1.28 -5.56 14.84
CA THR A 63 -2.01 -6.44 15.76
C THR A 63 -1.27 -7.77 15.92
N GLN A 64 -0.94 -8.45 14.83
CA GLN A 64 -0.21 -9.73 14.85
C GLN A 64 1.15 -9.59 15.56
N CYS A 65 1.90 -8.53 15.26
CA CYS A 65 3.22 -8.29 15.84
C CYS A 65 3.16 -7.93 17.34
N SER A 66 2.13 -7.20 17.77
CA SER A 66 1.99 -6.68 19.14
C SER A 66 1.29 -7.63 20.11
N GLU A 67 0.68 -8.72 19.64
CA GLU A 67 0.10 -9.79 20.48
C GLU A 67 1.09 -10.33 21.52
N MET A 68 2.39 -10.22 21.27
CA MET A 68 3.43 -10.63 22.20
C MET A 68 3.64 -9.67 23.37
N ARG A 69 3.50 -8.34 23.19
CA ARG A 69 3.77 -7.30 24.21
C ARG A 69 3.09 -5.95 23.88
N ASN A 70 2.53 -5.30 24.90
CA ASN A 70 1.91 -3.98 24.78
C ASN A 70 2.75 -2.86 25.45
N ASP A 71 4.04 -2.80 25.12
CA ASP A 71 4.91 -1.69 25.54
C ASP A 71 5.22 -0.75 24.37
N ARG A 72 5.59 0.50 24.66
CA ARG A 72 5.86 1.52 23.64
C ARG A 72 6.85 1.08 22.57
N VAL A 73 7.92 0.38 22.95
CA VAL A 73 8.95 -0.05 22.00
C VAL A 73 8.35 -1.09 21.07
N THR A 74 7.59 -2.05 21.60
CA THR A 74 6.87 -3.02 20.79
C THR A 74 5.90 -2.33 19.83
N MET A 75 5.06 -1.41 20.32
CA MET A 75 4.06 -0.75 19.49
C MET A 75 4.68 0.03 18.32
N ILE A 76 5.68 0.86 18.60
CA ILE A 76 6.39 1.63 17.57
C ILE A 76 7.11 0.69 16.59
N THR A 77 7.74 -0.37 17.08
CA THR A 77 8.44 -1.34 16.22
C THR A 77 7.46 -2.03 15.27
N CYS A 78 6.33 -2.50 15.77
CA CYS A 78 5.32 -3.19 14.96
C CYS A 78 4.65 -2.26 13.94
N LEU A 79 4.29 -1.03 14.34
CA LEU A 79 3.80 0.00 13.41
C LEU A 79 4.85 0.34 12.33
N SER A 80 6.13 0.40 12.71
CA SER A 80 7.20 0.68 11.76
C SER A 80 7.44 -0.48 10.79
N LEU A 81 7.25 -1.74 11.20
CA LEU A 81 7.34 -2.90 10.32
C LEU A 81 6.15 -2.94 9.34
N GLU A 82 4.94 -2.69 9.82
CA GLU A 82 3.77 -2.60 8.94
C GLU A 82 3.89 -1.43 7.97
N ARG A 83 4.41 -0.27 8.41
CA ARG A 83 4.66 0.85 7.50
C ARG A 83 5.62 0.48 6.38
N GLN A 84 6.68 -0.30 6.67
CA GLN A 84 7.62 -0.76 5.65
C GLN A 84 6.94 -1.67 4.60
N TYR A 85 5.96 -2.49 5.00
CA TYR A 85 5.12 -3.22 4.04
C TYR A 85 4.41 -2.24 3.09
N TRP A 86 3.72 -1.25 3.65
CA TRP A 86 2.96 -0.28 2.85
C TRP A 86 3.86 0.60 1.97
N GLU A 87 5.06 0.95 2.43
CA GLU A 87 6.07 1.65 1.63
C GLU A 87 6.55 0.81 0.45
N TRP A 88 6.88 -0.47 0.70
CA TRP A 88 7.24 -1.41 -0.36
C TRP A 88 6.12 -1.56 -1.39
N ARG A 89 4.86 -1.70 -0.93
CA ARG A 89 3.69 -1.80 -1.80
C ARG A 89 3.53 -0.54 -2.65
N LEU A 90 3.62 0.65 -2.04
CA LEU A 90 3.56 1.93 -2.74
C LEU A 90 4.64 2.03 -3.82
N ASP A 91 5.89 1.70 -3.50
CA ASP A 91 7.00 1.78 -4.45
C ASP A 91 6.76 0.87 -5.67
N ARG A 92 6.23 -0.35 -5.44
CA ARG A 92 5.87 -1.28 -6.53
C ARG A 92 4.70 -0.79 -7.38
N MET A 93 3.68 -0.18 -6.79
CA MET A 93 2.56 0.41 -7.54
C MET A 93 3.00 1.62 -8.36
N VAL A 94 3.86 2.46 -7.79
CA VAL A 94 4.45 3.61 -8.49
C VAL A 94 5.34 3.16 -9.64
N GLU A 95 6.12 2.09 -9.47
CA GLU A 95 6.93 1.47 -10.54
C GLU A 95 6.03 1.00 -11.70
N GLY A 96 4.98 0.23 -11.40
CA GLY A 96 4.02 -0.25 -12.40
C GLY A 96 3.33 0.89 -13.16
N LEU A 97 2.85 1.90 -12.43
CA LEU A 97 2.17 3.06 -13.02
C LEU A 97 3.13 3.97 -13.81
N SER A 98 4.38 4.13 -13.35
CA SER A 98 5.42 4.86 -14.10
C SER A 98 5.72 4.18 -15.44
N GLY A 99 5.77 2.84 -15.46
CA GLY A 99 5.90 2.06 -16.69
C GLY A 99 4.73 2.27 -17.65
N ALA A 100 3.50 2.38 -17.11
CA ALA A 100 2.30 2.70 -17.89
C ALA A 100 2.33 4.12 -18.49
N TYR A 101 2.95 5.08 -17.80
CA TYR A 101 3.10 6.47 -18.24
C TYR A 101 4.35 6.75 -19.09
N SER A 102 5.09 5.71 -19.49
CA SER A 102 6.29 5.83 -20.32
C SER A 102 6.14 5.58 -21.84
N PRO A 103 4.96 5.65 -22.51
CA PRO A 103 4.90 5.35 -23.95
C PRO A 103 5.54 6.46 -24.82
N PRO A 104 6.18 6.10 -25.94
CA PRO A 104 6.90 7.03 -26.83
C PRO A 104 6.00 7.90 -27.72
N GLU A 105 4.67 7.70 -27.71
CA GLU A 105 3.73 8.43 -28.54
C GLU A 105 2.75 9.22 -27.67
N PHE A 106 2.77 10.55 -27.82
CA PHE A 106 1.86 11.49 -27.18
C PHE A 106 0.39 11.12 -27.51
N VAL A 107 -0.27 10.39 -26.63
CA VAL A 107 -1.73 10.26 -26.67
C VAL A 107 -2.30 11.56 -26.12
N GLN A 108 -2.90 12.38 -26.98
CA GLN A 108 -3.55 13.63 -26.58
C GLN A 108 -4.60 13.39 -25.49
N GLY A 109 -4.36 14.03 -24.34
CA GLY A 109 -5.14 13.89 -23.11
C GLY A 109 -4.20 14.14 -21.94
N VAL A 110 -4.65 14.76 -20.86
CA VAL A 110 -3.83 15.04 -19.68
C VAL A 110 -3.46 13.69 -19.03
N GLN A 111 -2.38 13.08 -19.48
CA GLN A 111 -1.77 11.94 -18.83
C GLN A 111 -0.59 12.46 -18.02
N MET A 112 -0.62 12.17 -16.71
CA MET A 112 0.50 12.39 -15.83
C MET A 112 1.70 11.60 -16.38
N THR A 113 2.85 12.25 -16.51
CA THR A 113 4.10 11.59 -16.93
C THR A 113 4.75 10.86 -15.76
N ALA A 114 5.64 9.91 -16.04
CA ALA A 114 6.38 9.22 -14.98
C ALA A 114 7.16 10.19 -14.04
N PRO A 115 7.86 11.23 -14.54
CA PRO A 115 8.49 12.23 -13.67
C PRO A 115 7.48 13.01 -12.79
N GLU A 116 6.30 13.34 -13.32
CA GLU A 116 5.25 14.02 -12.55
C GLU A 116 4.64 13.12 -11.47
N LEU A 117 4.50 11.82 -11.74
CA LEU A 117 4.10 10.84 -10.73
C LEU A 117 5.12 10.77 -9.60
N GLN A 118 6.41 10.68 -9.93
CA GLN A 118 7.49 10.67 -8.92
C GLN A 118 7.50 11.97 -8.09
N ALA A 119 7.34 13.12 -8.74
CA ALA A 119 7.23 14.40 -8.05
C ALA A 119 6.00 14.44 -7.12
N THR A 120 4.88 13.86 -7.55
CA THR A 120 3.66 13.74 -6.73
C THR A 120 3.89 12.90 -5.48
N VAL A 121 4.58 11.76 -5.61
CA VAL A 121 4.93 10.90 -4.46
C VAL A 121 5.82 11.65 -3.46
N ILE A 122 6.81 12.41 -3.95
CA ILE A 122 7.70 13.21 -3.09
C ILE A 122 6.91 14.27 -2.32
N VAL A 123 6.05 15.03 -3.01
CA VAL A 123 5.21 16.07 -2.38
C VAL A 123 4.24 15.45 -1.38
N TRP A 124 3.64 14.30 -1.74
CA TRP A 124 2.73 13.58 -0.87
C TRP A 124 3.43 13.11 0.42
N ARG A 125 4.65 12.55 0.34
CA ARG A 125 5.42 12.13 1.53
C ARG A 125 5.65 13.31 2.48
N ALA A 126 6.09 14.46 1.95
CA ALA A 126 6.29 15.67 2.75
C ALA A 126 4.97 16.18 3.39
N TYR A 127 3.85 16.09 2.66
CA TYR A 127 2.53 16.40 3.20
C TYR A 127 2.13 15.45 4.34
N ALA A 128 2.30 14.13 4.17
CA ALA A 128 1.97 13.14 5.19
C ALA A 128 2.79 13.36 6.47
N GLU A 129 4.09 13.60 6.35
CA GLU A 129 4.96 13.96 7.47
C GLU A 129 4.49 15.22 8.19
N THR A 130 4.17 16.27 7.43
CA THR A 130 3.69 17.54 8.00
C THR A 130 2.34 17.37 8.71
N LYS A 131 1.42 16.60 8.11
CA LYS A 131 0.11 16.29 8.66
C LYS A 131 0.22 15.50 9.96
N CYS A 132 1.02 14.43 9.98
CA CYS A 132 1.20 13.60 11.18
C CYS A 132 1.95 14.37 12.29
N SER A 133 2.91 15.22 11.93
CA SER A 133 3.56 16.13 12.87
C SER A 133 2.57 17.15 13.46
N TYR A 134 1.67 17.70 12.65
CA TYR A 134 0.61 18.60 13.12
C TYR A 134 -0.35 17.89 14.09
N LEU A 135 -0.83 16.69 13.76
CA LEU A 135 -1.71 15.91 14.66
C LEU A 135 -1.06 15.64 16.02
N THR A 136 0.25 15.42 16.02
CA THR A 136 1.01 15.06 17.22
C THR A 136 1.52 16.27 17.99
N SER A 137 1.45 17.47 17.41
CA SER A 137 1.84 18.73 18.08
C SER A 137 1.07 18.98 19.37
N GLN A 138 -0.15 18.43 19.49
CA GLN A 138 -1.01 18.51 20.67
C GLN A 138 -0.42 17.79 21.89
N TYR A 139 0.50 16.84 21.66
CA TYR A 139 1.17 16.07 22.71
C TYR A 139 2.49 16.70 23.17
N GLY A 140 2.93 17.79 22.52
CA GLY A 140 4.23 18.44 22.76
C GLY A 140 5.15 18.38 21.54
N VAL A 141 6.37 18.92 21.67
CA VAL A 141 7.36 19.02 20.58
C VAL A 141 8.67 18.31 20.96
N GLY A 142 9.24 17.55 20.03
CA GLY A 142 10.48 16.81 20.25
C GLY A 142 10.37 15.87 21.46
N ARG A 143 11.28 16.00 22.43
CA ARG A 143 11.29 15.13 23.63
C ARG A 143 10.10 15.37 24.58
N SER A 144 9.40 16.49 24.48
CA SER A 144 8.22 16.76 25.32
C SER A 144 6.93 16.14 24.77
N ARG A 145 6.96 15.58 23.55
CA ARG A 145 5.85 14.88 22.89
C ARG A 145 5.34 13.64 23.67
N GLY A 146 6.13 13.14 24.62
CA GLY A 146 5.74 12.00 25.45
C GLY A 146 5.73 10.68 24.68
N ARG A 147 5.12 9.65 25.27
CA ARG A 147 5.05 8.30 24.68
C ARG A 147 3.92 8.20 23.66
N GLU A 148 2.84 8.88 23.97
CA GLU A 148 1.56 8.88 23.29
C GLU A 148 1.71 9.58 21.94
N GLY A 149 2.38 10.73 21.90
CA GLY A 149 2.56 11.46 20.64
C GLY A 149 3.43 10.70 19.62
N ASP A 150 4.41 9.90 20.05
CA ASP A 150 5.19 9.07 19.13
C ASP A 150 4.34 7.94 18.54
N ILE A 151 3.53 7.26 19.37
CA ILE A 151 2.63 6.21 18.89
C ILE A 151 1.63 6.78 17.88
N VAL A 152 1.06 7.96 18.18
CA VAL A 152 0.12 8.66 17.27
C VAL A 152 0.81 9.06 15.96
N GLU A 153 2.05 9.52 16.00
CA GLU A 153 2.80 9.88 14.78
C GLU A 153 3.02 8.67 13.88
N TYR A 154 3.50 7.56 14.45
CA TYR A 154 3.74 6.33 13.69
C TYR A 154 2.44 5.71 13.17
N ALA A 155 1.37 5.73 13.96
CA ALA A 155 0.06 5.26 13.52
C ALA A 155 -0.49 6.11 12.37
N CYS A 156 -0.35 7.44 12.46
CA CYS A 156 -0.72 8.34 11.37
C CYS A 156 0.07 8.06 10.10
N LEU A 157 1.40 7.96 10.20
CA LEU A 157 2.25 7.68 9.02
C LEU A 157 1.94 6.32 8.40
N ASN A 158 1.69 5.29 9.21
CA ASN A 158 1.26 3.98 8.72
C ASN A 158 -0.04 4.08 7.92
N GLY A 159 -1.07 4.73 8.48
CA GLY A 159 -2.37 4.89 7.83
C GLY A 159 -2.31 5.72 6.55
N GLU A 160 -1.58 6.84 6.56
CA GLU A 160 -1.42 7.67 5.36
C GLU A 160 -0.70 6.91 4.25
N THR A 161 0.41 6.20 4.56
CA THR A 161 1.13 5.39 3.57
C THR A 161 0.28 4.28 3.00
N ALA A 162 -0.46 3.56 3.85
CA ALA A 162 -1.34 2.51 3.40
C ALA A 162 -2.43 3.05 2.46
N ARG A 163 -3.13 4.11 2.86
CA ARG A 163 -4.17 4.75 2.03
C ARG A 163 -3.61 5.16 0.68
N PHE A 164 -2.48 5.87 0.66
CA PHE A 164 -1.91 6.33 -0.60
C PHE A 164 -1.42 5.17 -1.49
N SER A 165 -0.85 4.12 -0.90
CA SER A 165 -0.53 2.88 -1.62
C SER A 165 -1.77 2.31 -2.32
N LEU A 166 -2.90 2.22 -1.61
CA LEU A 166 -4.16 1.70 -2.14
C LEU A 166 -4.74 2.62 -3.23
N GLU A 167 -4.62 3.93 -3.09
CA GLU A 167 -5.05 4.90 -4.12
C GLU A 167 -4.25 4.75 -5.42
N ILE A 168 -2.92 4.58 -5.34
CA ILE A 168 -2.08 4.35 -6.52
C ILE A 168 -2.39 2.99 -7.15
N GLU A 169 -2.61 1.96 -6.34
CA GLU A 169 -3.06 0.65 -6.82
C GLU A 169 -4.39 0.74 -7.57
N ASN A 170 -5.38 1.45 -7.02
CA ASN A 170 -6.67 1.64 -7.68
C ASN A 170 -6.51 2.33 -9.04
N ARG A 171 -5.68 3.36 -9.12
CA ARG A 171 -5.38 4.05 -10.39
C ARG A 171 -4.70 3.13 -11.41
N LEU A 172 -3.81 2.26 -10.95
CA LEU A 172 -3.16 1.27 -11.80
C LEU A 172 -4.19 0.25 -12.33
N LYS A 173 -5.09 -0.26 -11.48
CA LYS A 173 -6.21 -1.13 -11.88
C LYS A 173 -7.11 -0.47 -12.92
N GLU A 174 -7.49 0.79 -12.70
CA GLU A 174 -8.27 1.58 -13.67
C GLU A 174 -7.54 1.72 -15.02
N HIS A 175 -6.23 1.94 -14.98
CA HIS A 175 -5.41 2.00 -16.20
C HIS A 175 -5.45 0.67 -16.95
N CYS A 176 -5.25 -0.45 -16.25
CA CYS A 176 -5.32 -1.80 -16.82
C CYS A 176 -6.68 -2.09 -17.47
N ARG A 177 -7.79 -1.75 -16.80
CA ARG A 177 -9.17 -1.94 -17.30
C ARG A 177 -9.47 -1.08 -18.53
N SER A 178 -8.83 0.08 -18.66
CA SER A 178 -9.03 0.97 -19.81
C SER A 178 -8.47 0.42 -21.14
N GLY A 179 -7.85 -0.76 -21.13
CA GLY A 179 -7.30 -1.41 -22.32
C GLY A 179 -6.00 -0.77 -22.82
N ARG A 180 -5.48 0.25 -22.12
CA ARG A 180 -4.12 0.76 -22.31
C ARG A 180 -3.17 -0.21 -21.63
N ARG A 181 -2.81 -1.29 -22.32
CA ARG A 181 -1.84 -2.26 -21.79
C ARG A 181 -0.51 -1.53 -21.55
N PRO A 182 -0.01 -1.46 -20.31
CA PRO A 182 1.32 -0.95 -20.06
C PRO A 182 2.34 -1.88 -20.71
N VAL A 183 3.54 -1.34 -20.94
CA VAL A 183 4.70 -2.12 -21.43
C VAL A 183 5.03 -3.29 -20.48
N TYR A 184 4.57 -3.23 -19.23
CA TYR A 184 4.58 -4.33 -18.25
C TYR A 184 3.25 -5.11 -18.25
N GLY A 185 2.96 -5.82 -19.34
CA GLY A 185 1.71 -6.58 -19.50
C GLY A 185 1.40 -7.55 -18.35
N GLU A 186 2.43 -8.09 -17.69
CA GLU A 186 2.29 -9.01 -16.54
C GLU A 186 1.51 -8.38 -15.38
N ILE A 187 1.78 -7.11 -15.03
CA ILE A 187 1.11 -6.45 -13.89
C ILE A 187 -0.39 -6.25 -14.16
N CYS A 188 -0.79 -6.01 -15.41
CA CYS A 188 -2.20 -5.80 -15.73
C CYS A 188 -2.99 -7.07 -15.98
N GLU A 189 -2.35 -8.16 -16.41
CA GLU A 189 -3.01 -9.46 -16.57
C GLU A 189 -3.44 -10.05 -15.22
N ASP A 190 -2.70 -9.73 -14.15
CA ASP A 190 -3.02 -10.20 -12.80
C ASP A 190 -3.94 -9.24 -12.01
N LEU A 191 -4.10 -7.98 -12.45
CA LEU A 191 -4.95 -6.96 -11.80
C LEU A 191 -6.36 -6.81 -12.43
N SER A 192 -6.60 -7.40 -13.60
CA SER A 192 -7.87 -7.32 -14.35
C SER A 192 -8.84 -8.44 -14.02
#